data_AF-A0A6G0V0N8-F1
#
_entry.id   AF-A0A6G0V0N8-F1
#
_cell.length_a   1.000
_cell.length_b   1.000
_cell.length_c   1.000
_cell.angle_alpha   90.00
_cell.angle_beta   90.00
_cell.angle_gamma   90.00
#
_symmetry.space_group_name_H-M   'P 1'
#
loop_
_entity.id
_entity.type
_entity.pdbx_description
1 polymer ?
#
loop_
_entity_poly.entity_id
_entity_poly.type
_entity_poly.pdbx_seq_one_letter_code
_entity_poly.pdbx_strand_id
1 'polypeptide(L)'
;MCIEEGTSSNSTDQDTRRLYVEELLPKIKDLSLKALRKECAANGLSVRGKAKDARNHLKHKLLREFPDLSPSFRLRQKRKELGTPYDYLVIIDFECTCKQSDADDRYKIDVPPWDYEIIEFPAVIMDVKKKEIIAEFRRFVKPKLNPILTAFCTQLTGIKQEDVDNAEAFPVVLEAFQQFLDEHGLNKDNISYTIVTDGINDIPNFFQFAISTYNLPFPHNFRNFVEVRQIFIDTFDLNYGLNLEKLVQMTGSEFEGTPHRGIDDARNIVKVVIFLLDKEIGILATHKLVKQKFFCMVSPNSKDSY
;
A
#
# COMPACT_ATOMS: atom_id res chain seq x y z
N MET A 1 -10.56 -55.59 34.99
CA MET A 1 -10.85 -54.96 33.68
C MET A 1 -11.13 -53.50 33.94
N CYS A 2 -10.19 -52.65 33.57
CA CYS A 2 -10.20 -51.23 33.85
C CYS A 2 -11.36 -50.55 33.10
N ILE A 3 -12.05 -49.67 33.81
CA ILE A 3 -13.07 -48.78 33.27
C ILE A 3 -12.32 -47.67 32.52
N GLU A 4 -12.61 -47.51 31.23
CA GLU A 4 -12.20 -46.35 30.46
C GLU A 4 -13.03 -45.14 30.89
N GLU A 5 -12.43 -44.24 31.68
CA GLU A 5 -12.98 -42.90 31.90
C GLU A 5 -12.07 -41.86 31.22
N GLY A 6 -12.69 -41.06 30.36
CA GLY A 6 -12.41 -39.61 30.31
C GLY A 6 -11.48 -39.10 29.21
N THR A 7 -12.05 -38.75 28.05
CA THR A 7 -11.50 -37.68 27.18
C THR A 7 -12.56 -36.76 26.54
N SER A 8 -13.86 -36.90 26.83
CA SER A 8 -14.94 -36.17 26.14
C SER A 8 -15.30 -34.79 26.75
N SER A 9 -14.89 -34.48 27.99
CA SER A 9 -15.33 -33.24 28.66
C SER A 9 -14.53 -31.99 28.30
N ASN A 10 -13.32 -32.13 27.75
CA ASN A 10 -12.40 -31.02 27.52
C ASN A 10 -12.64 -30.30 26.18
N SER A 11 -13.17 -30.99 25.16
CA SER A 11 -13.45 -30.38 23.85
C SER A 11 -14.68 -29.47 23.89
N THR A 12 -15.73 -29.89 24.59
CA THR A 12 -17.01 -29.17 24.65
C THR A 12 -16.90 -27.83 25.37
N ASP A 13 -16.08 -27.74 26.43
CA ASP A 13 -15.81 -26.48 27.14
C ASP A 13 -14.96 -25.52 26.29
N GLN A 14 -13.97 -26.06 25.58
CA GLN A 14 -13.13 -25.29 24.65
C GLN A 14 -13.92 -24.76 23.44
N ASP A 15 -14.84 -25.55 22.89
CA ASP A 15 -15.74 -25.12 21.80
C ASP A 15 -16.72 -24.04 22.26
N THR A 16 -17.30 -24.21 23.46
CA THR A 16 -18.19 -23.20 24.05
C THR A 16 -17.44 -21.89 24.29
N ARG A 17 -16.22 -21.98 24.81
CA ARG A 17 -15.34 -20.82 25.04
C ARG A 17 -15.00 -20.12 23.73
N ARG A 18 -14.67 -20.89 22.69
CA ARG A 18 -14.39 -20.35 21.35
C ARG A 18 -15.59 -19.59 20.78
N LEU A 19 -16.78 -20.18 20.79
CA LEU A 19 -18.01 -19.53 20.30
C LEU A 19 -18.28 -18.21 21.02
N TYR A 20 -18.11 -18.19 22.35
CA TYR A 20 -18.20 -16.94 23.12
C TYR A 20 -17.23 -15.87 22.63
N VAL A 21 -15.96 -16.23 22.36
CA VAL A 21 -14.96 -15.26 21.88
C VAL A 21 -15.27 -14.79 20.45
N GLU A 22 -15.68 -15.69 19.57
CA GLU A 22 -16.08 -15.38 18.19
C GLU A 22 -17.25 -14.38 18.14
N GLU A 23 -18.23 -14.51 19.03
CA GLU A 23 -19.35 -13.58 19.12
C GLU A 23 -18.99 -12.24 19.77
N LEU A 24 -18.08 -12.24 20.75
CA LEU A 24 -17.72 -11.05 21.51
C LEU A 24 -16.76 -10.14 20.75
N LEU A 25 -15.71 -10.69 20.13
CA LEU A 25 -14.62 -9.92 19.49
C LEU A 25 -15.11 -8.79 18.56
N PRO A 26 -16.07 -9.01 17.63
CA PRO A 26 -16.56 -7.96 16.73
C PRO A 26 -17.32 -6.84 17.45
N LYS A 27 -17.94 -7.15 18.60
CA LYS A 27 -18.81 -6.24 19.37
C LYS A 27 -18.02 -5.38 20.36
N ILE A 28 -16.79 -5.74 20.72
CA ILE A 28 -15.97 -5.05 21.74
C ILE A 28 -15.87 -3.53 21.49
N LYS A 29 -15.77 -3.12 20.22
CA LYS A 29 -15.63 -1.70 19.84
C LYS A 29 -16.88 -0.86 20.20
N ASP A 30 -18.04 -1.51 20.28
CA ASP A 30 -19.35 -0.88 20.47
C ASP A 30 -19.86 -1.00 21.92
N LEU A 31 -19.13 -1.74 22.78
CA LEU A 31 -19.51 -1.93 24.17
C LEU A 31 -19.34 -0.65 25.00
N SER A 32 -20.33 -0.36 25.84
CA SER A 32 -20.22 0.68 26.87
C SER A 32 -19.10 0.35 27.86
N LEU A 33 -18.55 1.37 28.54
CA LEU A 33 -17.53 1.17 29.58
C LEU A 33 -17.98 0.21 30.69
N LYS A 34 -19.27 0.22 31.05
CA LYS A 34 -19.84 -0.71 32.03
C LYS A 34 -19.81 -2.15 31.52
N ALA A 35 -20.22 -2.37 30.28
CA ALA A 35 -20.18 -3.70 29.65
C ALA A 35 -18.73 -4.19 29.50
N LEU A 36 -17.81 -3.33 29.04
CA LEU A 36 -16.39 -3.66 28.92
C LEU A 36 -15.78 -4.13 30.25
N ARG A 37 -16.09 -3.44 31.36
CA ARG A 37 -15.60 -3.84 32.69
C ARG A 37 -16.15 -5.19 33.12
N LYS A 38 -17.42 -5.49 32.82
CA LYS A 38 -18.03 -6.80 33.08
C LYS A 38 -17.33 -7.90 32.28
N GLU A 39 -17.13 -7.68 30.98
CA GLU A 39 -16.43 -8.65 30.13
C GLU A 39 -14.96 -8.81 30.55
N CYS A 40 -14.26 -7.73 30.90
CA CYS A 40 -12.90 -7.80 31.44
C CYS A 40 -12.84 -8.68 32.70
N ALA A 41 -13.74 -8.46 33.66
CA ALA A 41 -13.79 -9.25 34.89
C ALA A 41 -14.10 -10.73 34.60
N ALA A 42 -15.05 -11.01 33.69
CA ALA A 42 -15.36 -12.38 33.26
C ALA A 42 -14.17 -13.09 32.59
N ASN A 43 -13.23 -12.33 32.03
CA ASN A 43 -12.01 -12.84 31.39
C ASN A 43 -10.75 -12.70 32.29
N GLY A 44 -10.94 -12.50 33.60
CA GLY A 44 -9.85 -12.43 34.59
C GLY A 44 -8.99 -11.17 34.50
N LEU A 45 -9.49 -10.09 33.90
CA LEU A 45 -8.80 -8.81 33.78
C LEU A 45 -9.35 -7.80 34.80
N SER A 46 -8.44 -7.18 35.55
CA SER A 46 -8.74 -6.00 36.35
C SER A 46 -8.37 -4.75 35.55
N VAL A 47 -9.38 -3.95 35.17
CA VAL A 47 -9.15 -2.74 34.36
C VAL A 47 -9.60 -1.49 35.09
N ARG A 48 -8.64 -0.60 35.34
CA ARG A 48 -8.86 0.79 35.77
C ARG A 48 -8.54 1.70 34.58
N GLY A 49 -9.32 2.77 34.39
CA GLY A 49 -9.08 3.73 33.30
C GLY A 49 -10.20 3.87 32.27
N LYS A 50 -9.84 4.34 31.07
CA LYS A 50 -10.77 4.74 30.01
C LYS A 50 -11.24 3.53 29.18
N ALA A 51 -12.33 3.71 28.44
CA ALA A 51 -12.91 2.64 27.61
C ALA A 51 -11.96 2.12 26.52
N LYS A 52 -11.01 2.94 26.05
CA LYS A 52 -9.99 2.52 25.06
C LYS A 52 -9.08 1.44 25.64
N ASP A 53 -8.59 1.64 26.86
CA ASP A 53 -7.64 0.73 27.51
C ASP A 53 -8.32 -0.61 27.84
N ALA A 54 -9.55 -0.56 28.35
CA ALA A 54 -10.36 -1.75 28.61
C ALA A 54 -10.60 -2.58 27.34
N ARG A 55 -10.95 -1.93 26.21
CA ARG A 55 -11.12 -2.60 24.91
C ARG A 55 -9.85 -3.29 24.47
N ASN A 56 -8.72 -2.59 24.54
CA ASN A 56 -7.43 -3.12 24.10
C ASN A 56 -7.01 -4.32 24.95
N HIS A 57 -7.09 -4.22 26.29
CA HIS A 57 -6.73 -5.32 27.18
C HIS A 57 -7.61 -6.56 26.95
N LEU A 58 -8.92 -6.37 26.82
CA LEU A 58 -9.86 -7.47 26.54
C LEU A 58 -9.54 -8.11 25.18
N LYS A 59 -9.43 -7.31 24.12
CA LYS A 59 -9.09 -7.80 22.78
C LYS A 59 -7.77 -8.60 22.78
N HIS A 60 -6.71 -8.08 23.40
CA HIS A 60 -5.42 -8.77 23.50
C HIS A 60 -5.51 -10.08 24.27
N LYS A 61 -6.24 -10.12 25.39
CA LYS A 61 -6.42 -11.34 26.19
C LYS A 61 -7.12 -12.43 25.37
N LEU A 62 -8.20 -12.08 24.67
CA LEU A 62 -8.97 -13.00 23.84
C LEU A 62 -8.19 -13.49 22.62
N LEU A 63 -7.48 -12.60 21.93
CA LEU A 63 -6.66 -12.98 20.77
C LEU A 63 -5.38 -13.75 21.16
N ARG A 64 -4.91 -13.65 22.40
CA ARG A 64 -3.84 -14.52 22.90
C ARG A 64 -4.35 -15.96 23.12
N GLU A 65 -5.62 -16.11 23.47
CA GLU A 65 -6.27 -17.41 23.67
C GLU A 65 -6.65 -18.04 22.33
N PHE A 66 -7.17 -17.26 21.38
CA PHE A 66 -7.55 -17.70 20.04
C PHE A 66 -6.96 -16.79 18.95
N PRO A 67 -5.66 -16.96 18.62
CA PRO A 67 -4.96 -16.10 17.65
C PRO A 67 -5.55 -16.14 16.24
N ASP A 68 -6.17 -17.26 15.87
CA ASP A 68 -6.80 -17.49 14.58
C ASP A 68 -8.09 -16.67 14.37
N LEU A 69 -8.64 -16.11 15.44
CA LEU A 69 -9.76 -15.18 15.39
C LEU A 69 -9.33 -13.73 15.09
N SER A 70 -8.02 -13.44 15.05
CA SER A 70 -7.56 -12.10 14.73
C SER A 70 -7.88 -11.75 13.26
N PRO A 71 -8.27 -10.50 12.97
CA PRO A 71 -8.51 -10.06 11.59
C PRO A 71 -7.30 -10.29 10.67
N SER A 72 -6.08 -10.03 11.17
CA SER A 72 -4.83 -10.22 10.42
C SER A 72 -4.56 -11.70 10.14
N PHE A 73 -4.82 -12.62 11.08
CA PHE A 73 -4.69 -14.05 10.83
C PHE A 73 -5.66 -14.51 9.74
N ARG A 74 -6.95 -14.17 9.86
CA ARG A 74 -7.97 -14.54 8.87
C ARG A 74 -7.65 -13.99 7.49
N LEU A 75 -7.20 -12.74 7.42
CA LEU A 75 -6.77 -12.14 6.16
C LEU A 75 -5.55 -12.85 5.58
N ARG A 76 -4.56 -13.20 6.41
CA ARG A 76 -3.38 -13.96 5.99
C ARG A 76 -3.77 -15.31 5.38
N GLN A 77 -4.67 -16.05 6.02
CA GLN A 77 -5.16 -17.32 5.48
C GLN A 77 -5.91 -17.13 4.17
N LYS A 78 -6.82 -16.14 4.11
CA LYS A 78 -7.53 -15.81 2.87
C LYS A 78 -6.60 -15.46 1.71
N ARG A 79 -5.52 -14.70 1.97
CA ARG A 79 -4.51 -14.37 0.96
C ARG A 79 -3.71 -15.61 0.52
N LYS A 80 -3.39 -16.52 1.44
CA LYS A 80 -2.76 -17.81 1.11
C LYS A 80 -3.66 -18.66 0.21
N GLU A 81 -4.94 -18.76 0.56
CA GLU A 81 -5.93 -19.53 -0.21
C GLU A 81 -6.13 -18.97 -1.62
N LEU A 82 -6.21 -17.64 -1.76
CA LEU A 82 -6.44 -16.99 -3.06
C LEU A 82 -5.17 -16.92 -3.93
N GLY A 83 -3.98 -16.91 -3.32
CA GLY A 83 -2.71 -16.80 -4.01
C GLY A 83 -2.55 -15.50 -4.81
N THR A 84 -1.59 -15.50 -5.74
CA THR A 84 -1.33 -14.39 -6.65
C THR A 84 -1.83 -14.78 -8.05
N PRO A 85 -2.90 -14.16 -8.57
CA PRO A 85 -3.51 -14.53 -9.85
C PRO A 85 -2.83 -13.89 -11.07
N TYR A 86 -1.63 -13.33 -10.88
CA TYR A 86 -0.89 -12.57 -11.89
C TYR A 86 0.35 -13.34 -12.31
N ASP A 87 0.60 -13.42 -13.61
CA ASP A 87 1.87 -13.92 -14.17
C ASP A 87 3.00 -12.91 -13.93
N TYR A 88 2.68 -11.62 -14.07
CA TYR A 88 3.62 -10.51 -13.91
C TYR A 88 3.11 -9.43 -12.96
N LEU A 89 4.04 -8.76 -12.28
CA LEU A 89 3.78 -7.54 -11.53
C LEU A 89 4.56 -6.40 -12.16
N VAL A 90 3.91 -5.26 -12.35
CA VAL A 90 4.55 -4.04 -12.86
C VAL A 90 4.63 -3.05 -11.70
N ILE A 91 5.81 -2.95 -11.10
CA ILE A 91 6.05 -2.12 -9.93
C ILE A 91 6.37 -0.70 -10.41
N ILE A 92 5.68 0.30 -9.88
CA ILE A 92 5.84 1.72 -10.21
C ILE A 92 5.95 2.51 -8.90
N ASP A 93 6.86 3.48 -8.86
CA ASP A 93 6.96 4.47 -7.79
C ASP A 93 7.34 5.83 -8.39
N PHE A 94 6.36 6.72 -8.55
CA PHE A 94 6.59 7.98 -9.26
C PHE A 94 7.31 9.00 -8.37
N GLU A 95 8.33 9.66 -8.93
CA GLU A 95 8.78 10.93 -8.35
C GLU A 95 8.01 12.09 -8.96
N CYS A 96 7.64 13.06 -8.12
CA CYS A 96 6.86 14.22 -8.51
C CYS A 96 7.52 15.53 -8.08
N THR A 97 7.16 16.63 -8.73
CA THR A 97 7.46 17.97 -8.22
C THR A 97 6.97 18.09 -6.79
N CYS A 98 7.80 18.62 -5.89
CA CYS A 98 7.41 18.82 -4.50
C CYS A 98 7.97 20.13 -3.94
N LYS A 99 7.34 20.61 -2.88
CA LYS A 99 7.74 21.81 -2.12
C LYS A 99 7.89 21.41 -0.66
N GLN A 100 8.81 22.06 0.05
CA GLN A 100 8.92 21.87 1.49
C GLN A 100 7.64 22.39 2.17
N SER A 101 7.03 21.60 3.04
CA SER A 101 5.89 22.06 3.83
C SER A 101 6.36 22.94 4.98
N ASP A 102 5.67 24.06 5.21
CA ASP A 102 5.87 24.88 6.42
C ASP A 102 5.31 24.21 7.68
N ALA A 103 4.45 23.19 7.51
CA ALA A 103 3.91 22.38 8.58
C ALA A 103 4.78 21.12 8.79
N ASP A 104 5.07 20.81 10.06
CA ASP A 104 5.81 19.63 10.54
C ASP A 104 5.10 18.28 10.27
N ASP A 105 4.08 18.28 9.40
CA ASP A 105 3.20 17.16 9.10
C ASP A 105 3.42 16.69 7.65
N ARG A 106 4.47 15.89 7.43
CA ARG A 106 4.73 15.17 6.16
C ARG A 106 3.61 14.20 5.74
N TYR A 107 2.56 14.06 6.56
CA TYR A 107 1.45 13.11 6.38
C TYR A 107 0.06 13.76 6.32
N LYS A 108 -0.05 15.09 6.35
CA LYS A 108 -1.34 15.75 6.08
C LYS A 108 -1.44 16.06 4.59
N ILE A 109 -2.36 15.37 3.93
CA ILE A 109 -2.84 15.65 2.57
C ILE A 109 -3.69 16.93 2.61
N ASP A 110 -3.08 18.04 2.99
CA ASP A 110 -3.62 19.39 2.80
C ASP A 110 -2.84 20.15 1.70
N VAL A 111 -1.84 19.50 1.10
CA VAL A 111 -1.26 19.97 -0.17
C VAL A 111 -2.13 19.45 -1.31
N PRO A 112 -2.66 20.33 -2.17
CA PRO A 112 -3.52 19.87 -3.22
C PRO A 112 -2.81 18.96 -4.23
N PRO A 113 -3.52 17.95 -4.79
CA PRO A 113 -2.93 17.07 -5.81
C PRO A 113 -2.39 17.79 -7.05
N TRP A 114 -2.80 19.03 -7.29
CA TRP A 114 -2.37 19.83 -8.43
C TRP A 114 -0.98 20.47 -8.30
N ASP A 115 -0.27 20.23 -7.19
CA ASP A 115 1.14 20.64 -7.01
C ASP A 115 2.16 19.54 -7.35
N TYR A 116 1.71 18.31 -7.66
CA TYR A 116 2.57 17.14 -7.87
C TYR A 116 2.54 16.65 -9.33
N GLU A 117 3.37 17.22 -10.19
CA GLU A 117 3.59 16.71 -11.55
C GLU A 117 4.65 15.62 -11.55
N ILE A 118 4.38 14.49 -12.20
CA ILE A 118 5.35 13.40 -12.36
C ILE A 118 6.59 13.94 -13.08
N ILE A 119 7.78 13.69 -12.50
CA ILE A 119 9.10 14.06 -13.04
C ILE A 119 10.02 12.84 -13.23
N GLU A 120 9.69 11.69 -12.65
CA GLU A 120 10.28 10.39 -12.97
C GLU A 120 9.17 9.35 -13.12
N PHE A 121 9.19 8.62 -14.23
CA PHE A 121 8.33 7.48 -14.49
C PHE A 121 9.19 6.21 -14.56
N PRO A 122 9.40 5.54 -13.42
CA PRO A 122 10.04 4.24 -13.38
C PRO A 122 9.02 3.11 -13.42
N ALA A 123 9.42 1.97 -13.97
CA ALA A 123 8.69 0.73 -13.81
C ALA A 123 9.63 -0.47 -13.81
N VAL A 124 9.28 -1.49 -13.04
CA VAL A 124 9.97 -2.79 -13.01
C VAL A 124 8.96 -3.88 -13.32
N ILE A 125 9.26 -4.74 -14.31
CA ILE A 125 8.47 -5.95 -14.58
C ILE A 125 9.09 -7.10 -13.82
N MET A 126 8.30 -7.72 -12.95
CA MET A 126 8.67 -8.91 -12.19
C MET A 126 7.86 -10.13 -12.66
N ASP A 127 8.55 -11.23 -12.95
CA ASP A 127 7.95 -12.56 -13.17
C ASP A 127 7.60 -13.17 -11.82
N VAL A 128 6.31 -13.42 -11.56
CA VAL A 128 5.82 -13.91 -10.26
C VAL A 128 6.32 -15.31 -9.96
N LYS A 129 6.42 -16.17 -11.00
CA LYS A 129 6.82 -17.56 -10.83
C LYS A 129 8.31 -17.67 -10.56
N LYS A 130 9.13 -16.93 -11.31
CA LYS A 130 10.59 -16.92 -11.14
C LYS A 130 11.03 -16.09 -9.95
N LYS A 131 10.20 -15.13 -9.51
CA LYS A 131 10.52 -14.13 -8.48
C LYS A 131 11.72 -13.27 -8.88
N GLU A 132 11.77 -12.91 -10.16
CA GLU A 132 12.89 -12.19 -10.78
C GLU A 132 12.39 -10.95 -11.51
N ILE A 133 13.19 -9.89 -11.45
CA ILE A 133 13.04 -8.73 -12.33
C ILE A 133 13.47 -9.17 -13.73
N ILE A 134 12.60 -8.97 -14.72
CA ILE A 134 12.88 -9.34 -16.11
C ILE A 134 13.11 -8.13 -17.01
N ALA A 135 12.64 -6.94 -16.61
CA ALA A 135 12.80 -5.72 -17.37
C ALA A 135 12.61 -4.48 -16.49
N GLU A 136 13.21 -3.39 -16.92
CA GLU A 136 13.11 -2.09 -16.26
C GLU A 136 12.86 -0.99 -17.29
N PHE A 137 12.03 -0.04 -16.91
CA PHE A 137 11.74 1.18 -17.66
C PHE A 137 12.03 2.37 -16.76
N ARG A 138 12.69 3.37 -17.32
CA ARG A 138 12.98 4.61 -16.61
C ARG A 138 13.02 5.76 -17.59
N ARG A 139 12.21 6.78 -17.31
CA ARG A 139 12.21 8.06 -18.03
C ARG A 139 11.98 9.19 -17.04
N PHE A 140 12.72 10.28 -17.22
CA PHE A 140 12.32 11.55 -16.64
C PHE A 140 11.16 12.13 -17.45
N VAL A 141 10.39 13.00 -16.82
CA VAL A 141 9.20 13.64 -17.40
C VAL A 141 9.33 15.15 -17.22
N LYS A 142 9.07 15.90 -18.29
CA LYS A 142 9.06 17.37 -18.22
C LYS A 142 7.75 17.87 -17.61
N PRO A 143 7.79 18.56 -16.45
CA PRO A 143 6.59 19.14 -15.86
C PRO A 143 6.10 20.33 -16.69
N LYS A 144 4.78 20.47 -16.81
CA LYS A 144 4.11 21.48 -17.65
C LYS A 144 3.71 22.71 -16.86
N LEU A 145 3.25 22.55 -15.63
CA LEU A 145 2.70 23.63 -14.80
C LEU A 145 3.80 24.30 -13.94
N ASN A 146 4.68 23.49 -13.36
CA ASN A 146 5.79 23.89 -12.50
C ASN A 146 7.12 23.39 -13.10
N PRO A 147 7.59 23.97 -14.23
CA PRO A 147 8.78 23.48 -14.94
C PRO A 147 10.08 23.62 -14.13
N ILE A 148 10.12 24.53 -13.15
CA ILE A 148 11.31 24.78 -12.31
C ILE A 148 11.18 23.99 -11.01
N LEU A 149 12.09 23.03 -10.80
CA LEU A 149 12.17 22.24 -9.59
C LEU A 149 12.60 23.10 -8.40
N THR A 150 12.00 22.84 -7.24
CA THR A 150 12.47 23.47 -6.00
C THR A 150 13.78 22.83 -5.53
N ALA A 151 14.59 23.57 -4.77
CA ALA A 151 15.81 23.02 -4.17
C ALA A 151 15.51 21.80 -3.27
N PHE A 152 14.38 21.82 -2.56
CA PHE A 152 13.93 20.68 -1.76
C PHE A 152 13.65 19.45 -2.62
N CYS A 153 12.95 19.59 -3.75
CA CYS A 153 12.67 18.48 -4.66
C CYS A 153 13.94 17.86 -5.24
N THR A 154 14.87 18.70 -5.69
CA THR A 154 16.18 18.26 -6.19
C THR A 154 16.98 17.54 -5.10
N GLN A 155 16.97 18.04 -3.87
CA GLN A 155 17.68 17.43 -2.76
C GLN A 155 17.06 16.09 -2.33
N LEU A 156 15.73 16.02 -2.29
CA LEU A 156 14.99 14.84 -1.89
C LEU A 156 15.19 13.70 -2.90
N THR A 157 14.95 13.97 -4.18
CA THR A 157 14.90 12.95 -5.23
C THR A 157 16.25 12.73 -5.94
N GLY A 158 17.15 13.70 -5.81
CA GLY A 158 18.38 13.77 -6.60
C GLY A 158 18.15 14.02 -8.10
N ILE A 159 16.92 14.33 -8.55
CA ILE A 159 16.61 14.71 -9.93
C ILE A 159 17.00 16.17 -10.13
N LYS A 160 17.83 16.45 -11.13
CA LYS A 160 18.30 17.79 -11.42
C LYS A 160 17.37 18.50 -12.40
N GLN A 161 17.46 19.83 -12.42
CA GLN A 161 16.73 20.64 -13.41
C GLN A 161 17.07 20.23 -14.86
N GLU A 162 18.34 19.93 -15.14
CA GLU A 162 18.79 19.47 -16.46
C GLU A 162 18.13 18.15 -16.90
N ASP A 163 17.78 17.28 -15.95
CA ASP A 163 17.13 15.99 -16.24
C ASP A 163 15.70 16.21 -16.77
N VAL A 164 14.94 17.12 -16.15
CA VAL A 164 13.55 17.43 -16.54
C VAL A 164 13.45 18.41 -17.72
N ASP A 165 14.43 19.30 -17.89
CA ASP A 165 14.46 20.25 -19.01
C ASP A 165 14.59 19.53 -20.35
N ASN A 166 15.41 18.48 -20.39
CA ASN A 166 15.68 17.62 -21.54
C ASN A 166 14.75 16.42 -21.65
N ALA A 167 13.83 16.24 -20.69
CA ALA A 167 12.87 15.14 -20.71
C ALA A 167 11.74 15.38 -21.71
N GLU A 168 11.12 14.27 -22.13
CA GLU A 168 9.89 14.28 -22.90
C GLU A 168 8.68 14.64 -22.01
N ALA A 169 7.62 15.15 -22.63
CA ALA A 169 6.36 15.41 -21.93
C ALA A 169 5.67 14.10 -21.52
N PHE A 170 4.85 14.16 -20.46
CA PHE A 170 4.15 13.00 -19.91
C PHE A 170 3.43 12.12 -20.94
N PRO A 171 2.68 12.64 -21.94
CA PRO A 171 1.99 11.80 -22.93
C PRO A 171 2.95 10.91 -23.74
N VAL A 172 4.12 11.43 -24.10
CA VAL A 172 5.15 10.69 -24.86
C VAL A 172 5.78 9.61 -23.99
N VAL A 173 6.06 9.93 -22.72
CA VAL A 173 6.59 8.95 -21.77
C VAL A 173 5.57 7.84 -21.48
N LEU A 174 4.29 8.17 -21.37
CA LEU A 174 3.21 7.19 -21.20
C LEU A 174 3.09 6.26 -22.41
N GLU A 175 3.20 6.79 -23.63
CA GLU A 175 3.22 5.97 -24.84
C GLU A 175 4.43 5.03 -24.87
N ALA A 176 5.62 5.53 -24.53
CA ALA A 176 6.83 4.71 -24.42
C ALA A 176 6.70 3.63 -23.34
N PHE A 177 6.02 3.92 -22.22
CA PHE A 177 5.72 2.93 -21.19
C PHE A 177 4.77 1.84 -21.70
N GLN A 178 3.73 2.20 -22.45
CA GLN A 178 2.81 1.21 -23.02
C GLN A 178 3.52 0.32 -24.05
N GLN A 179 4.37 0.90 -24.90
CA GLN A 179 5.23 0.14 -25.81
C GLN A 179 6.16 -0.80 -25.05
N PHE A 180 6.75 -0.36 -23.94
CA PHE A 180 7.57 -1.21 -23.08
C PHE A 180 6.78 -2.42 -22.54
N LEU A 181 5.52 -2.26 -22.15
CA LEU A 181 4.67 -3.40 -21.75
C LEU A 181 4.39 -4.35 -22.93
N ASP A 182 4.15 -3.81 -24.13
CA ASP A 182 3.89 -4.59 -25.35
C ASP A 182 5.11 -5.42 -25.77
N GLU A 183 6.31 -4.81 -25.76
CA GLU A 183 7.58 -5.45 -26.11
C GLU A 183 7.89 -6.65 -25.20
N HIS A 184 7.48 -6.58 -23.93
CA HIS A 184 7.61 -7.67 -22.96
C HIS A 184 6.40 -8.62 -22.94
N GLY A 185 5.42 -8.39 -23.82
CA GLY A 185 4.30 -9.30 -24.04
C GLY A 185 3.22 -9.26 -22.96
N LEU A 186 3.15 -8.22 -22.14
CA LEU A 186 2.18 -8.12 -21.04
C LEU A 186 0.75 -7.93 -21.54
N ASN A 187 0.56 -7.40 -22.75
CA ASN A 187 -0.74 -7.20 -23.38
C ASN A 187 -1.13 -8.34 -24.34
N LYS A 188 -0.43 -9.49 -24.31
CA LYS A 188 -0.80 -10.69 -25.07
C LYS A 188 -1.98 -11.41 -24.42
N ASP A 189 -2.76 -12.13 -25.23
CA ASP A 189 -3.83 -12.99 -24.73
C ASP A 189 -3.29 -14.02 -23.73
N ASN A 190 -4.05 -14.26 -22.66
CA ASN A 190 -3.73 -15.21 -21.58
C ASN A 190 -2.53 -14.85 -20.70
N ILE A 191 -2.04 -13.61 -20.74
CA ILE A 191 -1.10 -13.09 -19.74
C ILE A 191 -1.87 -12.21 -18.75
N SER A 192 -1.71 -12.45 -17.46
CA SER A 192 -2.26 -11.60 -16.40
C SER A 192 -1.16 -10.78 -15.73
N TYR A 193 -1.41 -9.48 -15.56
CA TYR A 193 -0.54 -8.62 -14.76
C TYR A 193 -1.35 -7.56 -14.00
N THR A 194 -0.70 -6.94 -13.02
CA THR A 194 -1.24 -5.76 -12.33
C THR A 194 -0.15 -4.75 -12.05
N ILE A 195 -0.55 -3.48 -11.97
CA ILE A 195 0.31 -2.43 -11.40
C ILE A 195 0.42 -2.65 -9.89
N VAL A 196 1.61 -2.45 -9.34
CA VAL A 196 1.94 -2.49 -7.92
C VAL A 196 2.64 -1.18 -7.54
N THR A 197 2.25 -0.56 -6.44
CA THR A 197 2.85 0.66 -5.90
C THR A 197 3.19 0.47 -4.43
N ASP A 198 4.13 1.26 -3.89
CA ASP A 198 4.39 1.27 -2.44
C ASP A 198 3.17 1.83 -1.71
N GLY A 199 2.77 3.06 -2.04
CA GLY A 199 1.68 3.76 -1.38
C GLY A 199 0.44 3.94 -2.24
N ILE A 200 -0.61 4.46 -1.60
CA ILE A 200 -1.87 4.79 -2.27
C ILE A 200 -1.77 6.01 -3.19
N ASN A 201 -0.71 6.81 -3.18
CA ASN A 201 -0.72 8.12 -3.84
C ASN A 201 -0.45 8.06 -5.36
N ASP A 202 0.40 7.12 -5.81
CA ASP A 202 0.88 7.03 -7.18
C ASP A 202 -0.23 7.07 -8.22
N ILE A 203 -1.26 6.23 -8.05
CA ILE A 203 -2.34 6.14 -9.03
C ILE A 203 -3.38 7.25 -8.83
N PRO A 204 -4.02 7.39 -7.65
CA PRO A 204 -5.14 8.29 -7.49
C PRO A 204 -4.81 9.77 -7.37
N ASN A 205 -3.56 10.11 -7.05
CA ASN A 205 -3.11 11.49 -6.97
C ASN A 205 -2.20 11.81 -8.16
N PHE A 206 -1.03 11.17 -8.28
CA PHE A 206 -0.01 11.58 -9.25
C PHE A 206 -0.40 11.24 -10.69
N PHE A 207 -0.68 9.98 -10.97
CA PHE A 207 -1.02 9.52 -12.32
C PHE A 207 -2.35 10.09 -12.80
N GLN A 208 -3.40 10.09 -11.96
CA GLN A 208 -4.66 10.74 -12.30
C GLN A 208 -4.51 12.24 -12.57
N PHE A 209 -3.67 12.93 -11.81
CA PHE A 209 -3.41 14.35 -12.05
C PHE A 209 -2.72 14.56 -13.39
N ALA A 210 -1.67 13.79 -13.70
CA ALA A 210 -1.01 13.85 -15.00
C ALA A 210 -1.98 13.57 -16.16
N ILE A 211 -2.81 12.53 -16.05
CA ILE A 211 -3.86 12.23 -17.04
C ILE A 211 -4.83 13.41 -17.21
N SER A 212 -5.26 14.06 -16.13
CA SER A 212 -6.15 15.23 -16.17
C SER A 212 -5.48 16.46 -16.80
N THR A 213 -4.23 16.75 -16.45
CA THR A 213 -3.46 17.93 -16.92
C THR A 213 -3.22 17.92 -18.43
N TYR A 214 -3.13 16.72 -19.01
CA TYR A 214 -2.97 16.52 -20.45
C TYR A 214 -4.26 16.11 -21.16
N ASN A 215 -5.40 16.07 -20.45
CA ASN A 215 -6.70 15.67 -20.99
C ASN A 215 -6.67 14.31 -21.72
N LEU A 216 -5.99 13.34 -21.12
CA LEU A 216 -5.82 12.00 -21.68
C LEU A 216 -6.94 11.06 -21.19
N PRO A 217 -7.29 10.02 -21.97
CA PRO A 217 -8.14 8.94 -21.48
C PRO A 217 -7.40 8.13 -20.42
N PHE A 218 -8.05 7.82 -19.31
CA PHE A 218 -7.44 7.00 -18.26
C PHE A 218 -7.25 5.53 -18.72
N PRO A 219 -6.01 5.00 -18.79
CA PRO A 219 -5.76 3.65 -19.27
C PRO A 219 -6.35 2.56 -18.36
N HIS A 220 -6.84 1.46 -18.96
CA HIS A 220 -7.55 0.42 -18.21
C HIS A 220 -6.67 -0.38 -17.25
N ASN A 221 -5.41 -0.62 -17.62
CA ASN A 221 -4.42 -1.32 -16.81
C ASN A 221 -4.10 -0.61 -15.48
N PHE A 222 -4.35 0.70 -15.36
CA PHE A 222 -4.16 1.45 -14.11
C PHE A 222 -5.41 1.49 -13.21
N ARG A 223 -6.57 0.95 -13.66
CA ARG A 223 -7.83 1.04 -12.89
C ARG A 223 -7.87 0.08 -11.72
N ASN A 224 -7.20 -1.05 -11.80
CA ASN A 224 -7.03 -1.96 -10.66
C ASN A 224 -5.53 -2.04 -10.37
N PHE A 225 -5.16 -1.83 -9.12
CA PHE A 225 -3.76 -1.86 -8.72
C PHE A 225 -3.62 -2.39 -7.30
N VAL A 226 -2.38 -2.75 -6.98
CA VAL A 226 -1.97 -3.26 -5.67
C VAL A 226 -1.18 -2.18 -4.95
N GLU A 227 -1.59 -1.84 -3.74
CA GLU A 227 -0.75 -1.14 -2.77
C GLU A 227 -0.05 -2.20 -1.92
N VAL A 228 1.23 -2.45 -2.16
CA VAL A 228 1.96 -3.52 -1.47
C VAL A 228 2.11 -3.24 0.03
N ARG A 229 2.23 -1.96 0.41
CA ARG A 229 2.30 -1.53 1.81
C ARG A 229 1.04 -1.91 2.57
N GLN A 230 -0.14 -1.71 1.98
CA GLN A 230 -1.41 -2.13 2.55
C GLN A 230 -1.42 -3.65 2.80
N ILE A 231 -0.97 -4.44 1.83
CA ILE A 231 -0.87 -5.91 1.98
C ILE A 231 0.05 -6.25 3.16
N PHE A 232 1.23 -5.64 3.21
CA PHE A 232 2.23 -5.92 4.24
C PHE A 232 1.71 -5.54 5.64
N ILE A 233 1.20 -4.34 5.80
CA ILE A 233 0.68 -3.81 7.06
C ILE A 233 -0.47 -4.68 7.59
N ASP A 234 -1.46 -4.99 6.75
CA ASP A 234 -2.62 -5.77 7.18
C ASP A 234 -2.23 -7.21 7.56
N THR A 235 -1.28 -7.79 6.82
CA THR A 235 -0.83 -9.17 7.02
C THR A 235 -0.09 -9.33 8.34
N PHE A 236 0.69 -8.31 8.73
CA PHE A 236 1.56 -8.35 9.90
C PHE A 236 1.09 -7.47 11.07
N ASP A 237 -0.13 -6.91 10.99
CA ASP A 237 -0.76 -6.08 12.03
C ASP A 237 0.12 -4.89 12.46
N LEU A 238 0.65 -4.15 11.47
CA LEU A 238 1.59 -3.04 11.68
C LEU A 238 0.89 -1.68 11.68
N ASN A 239 1.63 -0.63 12.06
CA ASN A 239 1.17 0.76 11.94
C ASN A 239 1.52 1.36 10.56
N TYR A 240 0.68 2.25 10.04
CA TYR A 240 0.83 2.88 8.72
C TYR A 240 1.99 3.89 8.56
N GLY A 241 2.74 4.20 9.61
CA GLY A 241 3.80 5.21 9.60
C GLY A 241 5.18 4.70 9.17
N LEU A 242 5.30 3.49 8.62
CA LEU A 242 6.59 2.94 8.18
C LEU A 242 6.98 3.53 6.83
N ASN A 243 8.24 3.93 6.63
CA ASN A 243 8.76 4.26 5.30
C ASN A 243 9.21 3.00 4.56
N LEU A 244 9.51 3.12 3.26
CA LEU A 244 9.91 1.99 2.42
C LEU A 244 11.18 1.31 2.94
N GLU A 245 12.20 2.09 3.34
CA GLU A 245 13.41 1.55 3.96
C GLU A 245 13.10 0.63 5.14
N LYS A 246 12.16 1.03 6.01
CA LYS A 246 11.78 0.21 7.16
C LYS A 246 11.03 -1.06 6.74
N LEU A 247 10.18 -0.98 5.73
CA LEU A 247 9.50 -2.17 5.17
C LEU A 247 10.52 -3.16 4.61
N VAL A 248 11.51 -2.69 3.85
CA VAL A 248 12.58 -3.51 3.28
C VAL A 248 13.40 -4.18 4.40
N GLN A 249 13.79 -3.43 5.43
CA GLN A 249 14.49 -3.98 6.61
C GLN A 249 13.69 -5.08 7.31
N MET A 250 12.36 -4.94 7.39
CA MET A 250 11.50 -5.95 8.01
C MET A 250 11.41 -7.25 7.21
N THR A 251 11.80 -7.24 5.93
CA THR A 251 11.96 -8.48 5.14
C THR A 251 13.26 -9.22 5.45
N GLY A 252 14.19 -8.58 6.17
CA GLY A 252 15.56 -9.06 6.35
C GLY A 252 16.52 -8.62 5.24
N SER A 253 16.08 -7.74 4.34
CA SER A 253 16.89 -7.16 3.26
C SER A 253 17.39 -5.77 3.62
N GLU A 254 18.44 -5.30 2.94
CA GLU A 254 18.87 -3.92 2.98
C GLU A 254 18.30 -3.12 1.81
N PHE A 255 18.07 -1.83 2.03
CA PHE A 255 17.68 -0.93 0.96
C PHE A 255 18.89 -0.71 0.03
N GLU A 256 18.71 -0.89 -1.27
CA GLU A 256 19.77 -0.71 -2.27
C GLU A 256 19.50 0.50 -3.17
N GLY A 257 20.53 1.27 -3.49
CA GLY A 257 20.41 2.48 -4.30
C GLY A 257 20.12 3.72 -3.46
N THR A 258 19.51 4.73 -4.07
CA THR A 258 19.23 6.02 -3.43
C THR A 258 17.74 6.11 -3.06
N PRO A 259 17.37 6.34 -1.80
CA PRO A 259 15.97 6.59 -1.45
C PRO A 259 15.41 7.81 -2.21
N HIS A 260 14.12 7.77 -2.57
CA HIS A 260 13.45 8.79 -3.40
C HIS A 260 14.01 8.89 -4.82
N ARG A 261 14.62 7.80 -5.27
CA ARG A 261 14.94 7.58 -6.67
C ARG A 261 13.98 6.51 -7.14
N GLY A 262 12.92 6.89 -7.84
CA GLY A 262 11.81 5.99 -8.08
C GLY A 262 12.17 4.63 -8.72
N ILE A 263 13.24 4.54 -9.55
CA ILE A 263 13.69 3.23 -10.05
C ILE A 263 14.34 2.35 -8.96
N ASP A 264 15.09 2.95 -8.04
CA ASP A 264 15.70 2.23 -6.91
C ASP A 264 14.61 1.84 -5.91
N ASP A 265 13.65 2.73 -5.64
CA ASP A 265 12.50 2.42 -4.80
C ASP A 265 11.66 1.27 -5.40
N ALA A 266 11.39 1.28 -6.72
CA ALA A 266 10.72 0.18 -7.41
C ALA A 266 11.44 -1.17 -7.27
N ARG A 267 12.78 -1.20 -7.37
CA ARG A 267 13.58 -2.41 -7.11
C ARG A 267 13.47 -2.88 -5.66
N ASN A 268 13.43 -1.96 -4.70
CA ASN A 268 13.29 -2.32 -3.29
C ASN A 268 11.87 -2.79 -2.94
N ILE A 269 10.84 -2.23 -3.58
CA ILE A 269 9.46 -2.74 -3.49
C ILE A 269 9.39 -4.20 -3.97
N VAL A 270 10.13 -4.59 -5.01
CA VAL A 270 10.23 -5.99 -5.43
C VAL A 270 10.71 -6.90 -4.30
N LYS A 271 11.65 -6.47 -3.45
CA LYS A 271 12.10 -7.26 -2.28
C LYS A 271 10.95 -7.51 -1.30
N VAL A 272 10.10 -6.51 -1.07
CA VAL A 272 8.89 -6.63 -0.23
C VAL A 272 7.89 -7.61 -0.86
N VAL A 273 7.68 -7.54 -2.17
CA VAL A 273 6.83 -8.48 -2.91
C VAL A 273 7.36 -9.91 -2.81
N ILE A 274 8.65 -10.14 -3.06
CA ILE A 274 9.29 -11.46 -2.97
C ILE A 274 9.10 -12.03 -1.56
N PHE A 275 9.33 -11.23 -0.52
CA PHE A 275 9.12 -11.66 0.86
C PHE A 275 7.67 -12.10 1.11
N LEU A 276 6.68 -11.36 0.61
CA LEU A 276 5.27 -11.74 0.73
C LEU A 276 4.99 -13.07 0.00
N LEU A 277 5.51 -13.24 -1.22
CA LEU A 277 5.37 -14.47 -1.99
C LEU A 277 6.06 -15.68 -1.32
N ASP A 278 7.22 -15.50 -0.69
CA ASP A 278 7.92 -16.53 0.09
C ASP A 278 7.15 -16.95 1.34
N LYS A 279 6.31 -16.05 1.88
CA LYS A 279 5.36 -16.36 2.96
C LYS A 279 4.02 -16.90 2.45
N GLU A 280 3.92 -17.15 1.14
CA GLU A 280 2.72 -17.59 0.41
C GLU A 280 1.57 -16.59 0.51
N ILE A 281 1.86 -15.31 0.74
CA ILE A 281 0.85 -14.27 0.83
C ILE A 281 0.47 -13.82 -0.58
N GLY A 282 -0.77 -14.10 -0.96
CA GLY A 282 -1.33 -13.67 -2.24
C GLY A 282 -1.28 -12.15 -2.45
N ILE A 283 -0.68 -11.75 -3.57
CA ILE A 283 -0.66 -10.38 -4.08
C ILE A 283 -1.93 -10.18 -4.89
N LEU A 284 -2.88 -9.44 -4.32
CA LEU A 284 -4.22 -9.24 -4.85
C LEU A 284 -4.48 -7.74 -4.98
N ALA A 285 -5.21 -7.33 -6.04
CA ALA A 285 -5.65 -5.95 -6.20
C ALA A 285 -6.30 -5.42 -4.90
N THR A 286 -5.76 -4.33 -4.37
CA THR A 286 -6.25 -3.69 -3.15
C THR A 286 -7.19 -2.53 -3.47
N HIS A 287 -7.04 -1.94 -4.65
CA HIS A 287 -7.78 -0.75 -5.06
C HIS A 287 -8.37 -0.91 -6.46
N LYS A 288 -9.55 -0.32 -6.63
CA LYS A 288 -10.21 -0.15 -7.91
C LYS A 288 -10.63 1.29 -8.08
N LEU A 289 -10.06 1.96 -9.08
CA LEU A 289 -10.46 3.29 -9.48
C LEU A 289 -11.69 3.23 -10.38
N VAL A 290 -12.83 3.68 -9.84
CA VAL A 290 -14.13 3.62 -10.53
C VAL A 290 -14.39 4.82 -11.44
N LYS A 291 -13.76 5.96 -11.20
CA LYS A 291 -13.93 7.20 -11.97
C LYS A 291 -12.62 7.97 -12.04
N GLN A 292 -12.37 8.60 -13.18
CA GLN A 292 -11.31 9.60 -13.32
C GLN A 292 -11.73 10.87 -12.56
N LYS A 293 -10.84 11.38 -11.69
CA LYS A 293 -10.98 12.68 -11.05
C LYS A 293 -10.54 13.76 -12.04
N PHE A 294 -11.33 14.81 -12.15
CA PHE A 294 -10.94 16.03 -12.83
C PHE A 294 -10.40 17.00 -11.78
N PHE A 295 -9.15 17.45 -11.97
CA PHE A 295 -8.55 18.44 -11.10
C PHE A 295 -8.80 19.83 -11.65
N CYS A 296 -9.35 20.72 -10.82
CA CYS A 296 -9.60 22.10 -11.22
C CYS A 296 -8.27 22.86 -11.21
N MET A 297 -7.80 23.32 -12.38
CA MET A 297 -6.50 23.99 -12.54
C MET A 297 -6.52 25.47 -12.12
N VAL A 298 -7.24 25.84 -11.06
CA VAL A 298 -7.27 27.24 -10.62
C VAL A 298 -6.01 27.51 -9.80
N SER A 299 -5.04 28.19 -10.43
CA SER A 299 -3.90 28.78 -9.72
C SER A 299 -4.42 29.82 -8.69
N PRO A 300 -3.92 29.87 -7.45
CA PRO A 300 -4.33 30.87 -6.46
C PRO A 300 -3.94 32.33 -6.81
N ASN A 301 -3.35 32.61 -7.97
CA ASN A 301 -2.76 33.91 -8.31
C ASN A 301 -3.44 34.65 -9.48
N SER A 302 -4.76 34.76 -9.47
CA SER A 302 -5.44 35.94 -10.02
C SER A 302 -6.00 36.78 -8.88
N LYS A 303 -5.10 37.42 -8.13
CA LYS A 303 -5.46 38.69 -7.49
C LYS A 303 -5.57 39.70 -8.61
N ASP A 304 -6.78 39.88 -9.12
CA ASP A 304 -7.12 41.01 -9.96
C ASP A 304 -6.79 42.27 -9.14
N SER A 305 -5.72 42.94 -9.54
CA SER A 305 -5.38 44.28 -9.10
C SER A 305 -5.97 45.26 -10.12
N TYR A 306 -7.00 45.98 -9.64
CA TYR A 306 -7.67 47.16 -10.19
C TYR A 306 -8.58 46.99 -11.40
#